data_AF-A0A1B7LG93-F1
#
_entry.id   AF-A0A1B7LG93-F1
#
_cell.length_a   1.000
_cell.length_b   1.000
_cell.length_c   1.000
_cell.angle_alpha   90.00
_cell.angle_beta   90.00
_cell.angle_gamma   90.00
#
_symmetry.space_group_name_H-M   'P 1'
#
loop_
_entity.id
_entity.type
_entity.pdbx_description
1 polymer ?
#
loop_
_entity_poly.entity_id
_entity_poly.type
_entity_poly.pdbx_seq_one_letter_code
_entity_poly.pdbx_strand_id
1 'polypeptide(L)'
;MAAKQRKRRGGVLADALHKLIEERHPNGLPVGQAAADLYGSDTKNHRERIYRLAAALRKNNILVYSFGSRYHLCNKDGLRLTEVAVQRHILAISMLQNAFLLTEKAFEIGPPEQKSRLEQSLNDLKQQIKRMLG
;
A
#
# COMPACT_ATOMS: atom_id res chain seq x y z
N MET A 1 31.16 11.77 -11.60
CA MET A 1 30.39 10.60 -12.08
C MET A 1 28.91 10.85 -11.79
N ALA A 2 28.15 11.28 -12.81
CA ALA A 2 26.73 11.59 -12.65
C ALA A 2 25.91 10.29 -12.62
N ALA A 3 25.19 10.06 -11.53
CA ALA A 3 24.28 8.92 -11.40
C ALA A 3 23.17 9.05 -12.45
N LYS A 4 23.17 8.11 -13.40
CA LYS A 4 22.21 7.99 -14.50
C LYS A 4 20.81 7.80 -13.91
N GLN A 5 20.01 8.86 -13.83
CA GLN A 5 18.61 8.81 -13.40
C GLN A 5 17.85 7.86 -14.33
N ARG A 6 17.55 6.66 -13.84
CA ARG A 6 16.67 5.68 -14.51
C ARG A 6 15.32 6.36 -14.77
N LYS A 7 14.98 6.56 -16.05
CA LYS A 7 13.68 7.06 -16.51
C LYS A 7 12.58 6.15 -15.95
N ARG A 8 11.89 6.62 -14.90
CA ARG A 8 10.80 5.88 -14.24
C ARG A 8 9.65 5.77 -15.23
N ARG A 9 9.24 4.54 -15.57
CA ARG A 9 8.06 4.28 -16.39
C ARG A 9 6.82 4.26 -15.48
N GLY A 10 6.49 5.40 -14.89
CA GLY A 10 5.16 5.64 -14.34
C GLY A 10 4.26 6.14 -15.47
N GLY A 11 3.00 5.70 -15.53
CA GLY A 11 2.06 6.29 -16.49
C GLY A 11 2.01 7.82 -16.31
N VAL A 12 1.73 8.57 -17.38
CA VAL A 12 1.72 10.06 -17.40
C VAL A 12 1.05 10.67 -16.15
N LEU A 13 -0.05 10.07 -15.69
CA LEU A 13 -0.79 10.52 -14.50
C LEU A 13 -0.10 10.21 -13.16
N ALA A 14 0.62 9.10 -13.05
CA ALA A 14 1.38 8.79 -11.83
C ALA A 14 2.54 9.76 -11.68
N ASP A 15 3.23 10.07 -12.78
CA ASP A 15 4.30 11.06 -12.79
C ASP A 15 3.78 12.47 -12.49
N ALA A 16 2.59 12.83 -13.01
CA ALA A 16 1.92 14.07 -12.66
C ALA A 16 1.59 14.14 -11.16
N LEU A 17 1.04 13.06 -10.59
CA LEU A 17 0.79 12.97 -9.14
C LEU A 17 2.08 13.13 -8.34
N HIS A 18 3.18 12.49 -8.77
CA HIS A 18 4.47 12.61 -8.10
C HIS A 18 4.96 14.05 -8.07
N LYS A 19 4.89 14.77 -9.20
CA LYS A 19 5.26 16.19 -9.27
C LYS A 19 4.42 17.06 -8.33
N LEU A 20 3.09 16.88 -8.33
CA LEU A 20 2.19 17.64 -7.44
C LEU A 20 2.52 17.45 -5.96
N ILE A 21 2.91 16.23 -5.56
CA ILE A 21 3.32 15.93 -4.18
C ILE A 21 4.69 16.53 -3.88
N GLU A 22 5.64 16.43 -4.82
CA GLU A 22 7.01 16.96 -4.68
C GLU A 22 7.00 18.49 -4.51
N GLU A 23 6.21 19.21 -5.30
CA GLU A 23 6.02 20.67 -5.21
C GLU A 23 5.47 21.14 -3.85
N ARG A 24 4.78 20.25 -3.12
CA ARG A 24 4.15 20.54 -1.82
C ARG A 24 4.90 19.90 -0.66
N HIS A 25 6.07 19.32 -0.89
CA HIS A 25 6.92 18.78 0.16
C HIS A 25 7.43 19.92 1.07
N PRO A 26 7.44 19.77 2.41
CA PRO A 26 7.11 18.57 3.20
C PRO A 26 5.65 18.49 3.66
N ASN A 27 4.83 19.48 3.32
CA ASN A 27 3.46 19.65 3.83
C ASN A 27 2.46 18.63 3.28
N GLY A 28 2.78 18.01 2.14
CA GLY A 28 1.96 16.97 1.51
C GLY A 28 0.73 17.52 0.79
N LEU A 29 0.14 16.68 -0.06
CA LEU A 29 -0.96 17.01 -0.96
C LEU A 29 -2.27 16.39 -0.48
N PRO A 30 -3.31 17.17 -0.16
CA PRO A 30 -4.64 16.63 0.13
C PRO A 30 -5.15 15.76 -1.02
N VAL A 31 -5.73 14.59 -0.70
CA VAL A 31 -6.20 13.65 -1.73
C VAL A 31 -7.28 14.27 -2.63
N GLY A 32 -8.19 15.05 -2.05
CA GLY A 32 -9.23 15.76 -2.79
C GLY A 32 -8.66 16.79 -3.76
N GLN A 33 -7.62 17.53 -3.34
CA GLN A 33 -6.90 18.45 -4.20
C GLN A 33 -6.20 17.71 -5.34
N ALA A 34 -5.54 16.58 -5.06
CA ALA A 34 -4.92 15.76 -6.10
C ALA A 34 -5.94 15.28 -7.15
N ALA A 35 -7.16 14.92 -6.70
CA ALA A 35 -8.25 14.52 -7.57
C ALA A 35 -8.73 15.68 -8.46
N ALA A 36 -8.91 16.87 -7.87
CA ALA A 36 -9.25 18.08 -8.62
C ALA A 36 -8.17 18.47 -9.63
N ASP A 37 -6.89 18.45 -9.23
CA ASP A 37 -5.76 18.85 -10.09
C ASP A 37 -5.56 17.91 -11.28
N LEU A 38 -5.77 16.59 -11.11
CA LEU A 38 -5.53 15.60 -12.17
C LEU A 38 -6.76 15.24 -13.01
N TYR A 39 -7.96 15.36 -12.44
CA TYR A 39 -9.21 14.93 -13.08
C TYR A 39 -10.27 16.03 -13.18
N GLY A 40 -9.98 17.25 -12.74
CA GLY A 40 -10.86 18.41 -12.82
C GLY A 40 -11.99 18.46 -11.77
N SER A 41 -12.14 17.44 -10.93
CA SER A 41 -13.14 17.44 -9.84
C SER A 41 -12.78 16.48 -8.72
N ASP A 42 -13.24 16.80 -7.52
CA ASP A 42 -13.08 15.97 -6.33
C ASP A 42 -14.28 15.04 -6.11
N THR A 43 -14.25 13.89 -6.80
CA THR A 43 -15.27 12.83 -6.63
C THR A 43 -14.69 11.61 -5.95
N LYS A 44 -15.54 10.78 -5.34
CA LYS A 44 -15.12 9.49 -4.75
C LYS A 44 -14.33 8.63 -5.74
N ASN A 45 -14.81 8.52 -6.99
CA ASN A 45 -14.13 7.76 -8.06
C ASN A 45 -12.75 8.35 -8.39
N HIS A 46 -12.62 9.68 -8.46
CA HIS A 46 -11.33 10.31 -8.69
C HIS A 46 -10.36 10.08 -7.54
N ARG A 47 -10.80 10.20 -6.28
CA ARG A 47 -9.98 9.86 -5.10
C ARG A 47 -9.50 8.40 -5.14
N GLU A 48 -10.37 7.45 -5.51
CA GLU A 48 -10.00 6.05 -5.69
C GLU A 48 -8.94 5.84 -6.79
N ARG A 49 -9.00 6.63 -7.87
CA ARG A 49 -7.94 6.64 -8.89
C ARG A 49 -6.63 7.19 -8.35
N ILE A 50 -6.65 8.24 -7.50
CA ILE A 50 -5.44 8.74 -6.83
C ILE A 50 -4.80 7.63 -5.97
N TYR A 51 -5.60 6.84 -5.23
CA TYR A 51 -5.07 5.73 -4.44
C TYR A 51 -4.34 4.69 -5.29
N ARG A 52 -4.87 4.38 -6.49
CA ARG A 52 -4.23 3.49 -7.46
C ARG A 52 -2.93 4.07 -8.01
N LEU A 53 -2.90 5.37 -8.32
CA LEU A 53 -1.68 6.06 -8.75
C LEU A 53 -0.61 6.04 -7.66
N ALA A 54 -0.97 6.34 -6.41
CA ALA A 54 -0.05 6.26 -5.27
C ALA A 54 0.48 4.83 -5.05
N ALA A 55 -0.33 3.80 -5.28
CA ALA A 55 0.14 2.42 -5.28
C ALA A 55 1.13 2.13 -6.42
N ALA A 56 0.89 2.66 -7.63
CA ALA A 56 1.81 2.52 -8.76
C ALA A 56 3.14 3.24 -8.53
N LEU A 57 3.13 4.40 -7.86
CA LEU A 57 4.34 5.11 -7.43
C LEU A 57 5.17 4.26 -6.47
N ARG A 58 4.55 3.63 -5.48
CA ARG A 58 5.24 2.72 -4.55
C ARG A 58 5.88 1.53 -5.23
N LYS A 59 5.22 0.93 -6.24
CA LYS A 59 5.81 -0.14 -7.08
C LYS A 59 7.09 0.32 -7.81
N ASN A 60 7.25 1.62 -8.05
CA ASN A 60 8.43 2.23 -8.65
C ASN A 60 9.40 2.83 -7.62
N ASN A 61 9.36 2.37 -6.37
CA ASN A 61 10.19 2.83 -5.25
C ASN A 61 10.04 4.33 -4.91
N ILE A 62 8.88 4.92 -5.25
CA ILE A 62 8.47 6.24 -4.80
C ILE A 62 7.51 6.05 -3.63
N LEU A 63 8.03 6.24 -2.42
CA LEU A 63 7.37 5.99 -1.15
C LEU A 63 6.40 7.12 -0.83
N VAL A 64 5.20 7.03 -1.40
CA VAL A 64 4.11 7.97 -1.15
C VAL A 64 3.09 7.33 -0.22
N TYR A 65 2.84 7.96 0.94
CA TYR A 65 1.92 7.47 1.96
C TYR A 65 1.01 8.58 2.49
N SER A 66 -0.18 8.19 2.93
CA SER A 66 -1.22 9.13 3.38
C SER A 66 -1.20 9.31 4.89
N PHE A 67 -1.21 10.55 5.36
CA PHE A 67 -1.38 10.95 6.75
C PHE A 67 -2.46 12.03 6.83
N GLY A 68 -3.49 11.84 7.66
CA GLY A 68 -4.57 12.84 7.81
C GLY A 68 -5.20 13.27 6.47
N SER A 69 -5.46 12.32 5.56
CA SER A 69 -5.99 12.57 4.20
C SER A 69 -5.07 13.37 3.26
N ARG A 70 -3.76 13.41 3.54
CA ARG A 70 -2.74 14.04 2.69
C ARG A 70 -1.66 13.05 2.30
N TYR A 71 -1.26 13.05 1.04
CA TYR A 71 -0.13 12.26 0.56
C TYR A 71 1.20 12.99 0.76
N HIS A 72 2.17 12.31 1.36
CA HIS A 72 3.53 12.79 1.59
C HIS A 72 4.54 11.93 0.85
N LEU A 73 5.60 12.58 0.35
CA LEU A 73 6.76 11.90 -0.19
C LEU A 73 7.70 11.50 0.97
N CYS A 74 7.72 10.21 1.30
CA CYS A 74 8.45 9.68 2.46
C CYS A 74 9.88 9.22 2.14
N ASN A 75 10.31 9.23 0.87
CA ASN A 75 11.67 8.81 0.48
C ASN A 75 12.80 9.56 1.22
N LYS A 76 12.52 10.77 1.70
CA LYS A 76 13.49 11.63 2.40
C LYS A 76 13.02 12.02 3.81
N ASP A 77 11.94 11.41 4.30
CA ASP A 77 11.33 11.71 5.59
C ASP A 77 11.34 10.45 6.46
N GLY A 78 12.45 10.28 7.20
CA GLY A 78 12.67 9.10 8.03
C GLY A 78 11.66 8.94 9.16
N LEU A 79 11.14 10.05 9.69
CA LEU A 79 10.12 10.03 10.74
C LEU A 79 8.81 9.45 10.20
N ARG A 80 8.27 10.02 9.12
CA ARG A 80 7.05 9.49 8.49
C ARG A 80 7.25 8.07 7.98
N LEU A 81 8.42 7.74 7.43
CA LEU A 81 8.68 6.39 6.96
C LEU A 81 8.65 5.36 8.11
N THR A 82 9.20 5.73 9.27
CA THR A 82 9.14 4.90 10.49
C THR A 82 7.69 4.72 10.97
N GLU A 83 6.89 5.79 11.00
CA GLU A 83 5.47 5.71 11.36
C GLU A 83 4.69 4.80 10.42
N VAL A 84 4.92 4.91 9.10
CA VAL A 84 4.31 3.99 8.12
C VAL A 84 4.73 2.55 8.39
N ALA A 85 6.00 2.30 8.66
CA ALA A 85 6.49 0.95 8.93
C ALA A 85 5.79 0.34 10.16
N VAL A 86 5.70 1.10 11.26
CA VAL A 86 4.97 0.69 12.48
C VAL A 86 3.50 0.38 12.18
N GLN A 87 2.80 1.28 11.48
CA GLN A 87 1.41 1.05 11.07
C GLN A 87 1.24 -0.21 10.22
N ARG A 88 2.20 -0.50 9.32
CA ARG A 88 2.18 -1.70 8.48
C ARG A 88 2.43 -2.97 9.27
N HIS A 89 3.31 -2.95 10.26
CA HIS A 89 3.52 -4.08 11.17
C HIS A 89 2.26 -4.38 11.97
N ILE A 90 1.62 -3.37 12.56
CA ILE A 90 0.36 -3.53 13.30
C ILE A 90 -0.71 -4.13 12.38
N LEU A 91 -0.88 -3.58 11.18
CA LEU A 91 -1.85 -4.09 10.21
C LEU A 91 -1.57 -5.55 9.83
N ALA A 92 -0.30 -5.90 9.59
CA ALA A 92 0.09 -7.27 9.25
C ALA A 92 -0.23 -8.25 10.39
N ILE A 93 0.04 -7.87 11.64
CA ILE A 93 -0.30 -8.66 12.82
C ILE A 93 -1.82 -8.87 12.89
N SER A 94 -2.61 -7.81 12.77
CA SER A 94 -4.08 -7.92 12.81
C SER A 94 -4.64 -8.77 11.66
N MET A 95 -4.07 -8.65 10.46
CA MET A 95 -4.45 -9.49 9.32
C MET A 95 -4.17 -10.97 9.58
N LEU A 96 -3.00 -11.30 10.14
CA LEU A 96 -2.65 -12.68 10.49
C LEU A 96 -3.57 -13.23 11.59
N GLN A 97 -3.80 -12.48 12.67
CA GLN A 97 -4.71 -12.87 13.74
C GLN A 97 -6.12 -13.17 13.21
N ASN A 98 -6.66 -12.29 12.36
CA ASN A 98 -7.96 -12.51 11.74
C ASN A 98 -7.97 -13.72 10.80
N ALA A 99 -6.89 -13.96 10.04
CA ALA A 99 -6.79 -15.12 9.17
C ALA A 99 -6.82 -16.44 9.96
N PHE A 100 -6.11 -16.51 11.09
CA PHE A 100 -6.15 -17.68 11.98
C PHE A 100 -7.52 -17.88 12.61
N LEU A 101 -8.15 -16.82 13.13
CA LEU A 101 -9.51 -16.89 13.70
C LEU A 101 -10.53 -17.41 12.67
N LEU A 102 -10.49 -16.89 11.44
CA LEU A 102 -11.38 -17.34 10.36
C LEU A 102 -11.11 -18.80 9.98
N THR A 103 -9.85 -19.22 10.01
CA THR A 103 -9.45 -20.60 9.73
C THR A 103 -9.99 -21.55 10.80
N GLU A 104 -9.81 -21.23 12.08
CA GLU A 104 -10.35 -22.03 13.20
C GLU A 104 -11.87 -22.15 13.11
N LYS A 105 -12.56 -21.03 12.89
CA LYS A 105 -14.03 -21.05 12.73
C LYS A 105 -14.46 -21.86 11.51
N ALA A 106 -13.77 -21.74 10.39
CA ALA A 106 -14.07 -22.53 9.20
C ALA A 106 -13.85 -24.04 9.41
N PHE A 107 -12.89 -24.47 10.26
CA PHE A 107 -12.76 -25.88 10.63
C PHE A 107 -13.87 -26.38 11.55
N GLU A 108 -14.37 -25.51 12.43
CA GLU A 108 -15.44 -25.80 13.40
C GLU A 108 -16.80 -25.98 12.71
N ILE A 109 -17.21 -24.99 11.89
CA ILE A 109 -18.58 -24.92 11.33
C ILE A 109 -18.65 -25.12 9.82
N GLY A 110 -17.49 -25.21 9.14
CA GLY A 110 -17.44 -25.26 7.69
C GLY A 110 -17.80 -26.62 7.10
N PRO A 111 -18.24 -26.65 5.83
CA PRO A 111 -18.55 -27.88 5.13
C PRO A 111 -17.33 -28.81 5.02
N PRO A 112 -17.45 -30.12 5.29
CA PRO A 112 -16.34 -31.06 5.27
C PRO A 112 -15.53 -31.06 3.95
N GLU A 113 -16.21 -30.87 2.81
CA GLU A 113 -15.60 -30.86 1.48
C GLU A 113 -14.63 -29.69 1.24
N GLN A 114 -14.70 -28.61 2.04
CA GLN A 114 -13.77 -27.48 1.94
C GLN A 114 -12.58 -27.60 2.90
N LYS A 115 -12.57 -28.57 3.83
CA LYS A 115 -11.52 -28.69 4.86
C LYS A 115 -10.14 -28.95 4.26
N SER A 116 -10.03 -29.83 3.26
CA SER A 116 -8.76 -30.13 2.58
C SER A 116 -8.15 -28.90 1.91
N ARG A 117 -8.98 -28.07 1.28
CA ARG A 117 -8.56 -26.80 0.66
C ARG A 117 -8.03 -25.82 1.71
N LEU A 118 -8.68 -25.75 2.88
CA LEU A 118 -8.27 -24.88 3.97
C LEU A 118 -6.93 -25.34 4.58
N GLU A 119 -6.75 -26.64 4.80
CA GLU A 119 -5.49 -27.23 5.28
C GLU A 119 -4.33 -26.95 4.32
N GLN A 120 -4.55 -27.11 3.02
CA GLN A 120 -3.55 -26.82 2.00
C GLN A 120 -3.15 -25.34 2.03
N SER A 121 -4.14 -24.42 2.07
CA SER A 121 -3.88 -22.98 2.17
C SER A 121 -3.09 -22.61 3.43
N LEU A 122 -3.36 -23.27 4.56
CA LEU A 122 -2.65 -23.04 5.82
C LEU A 122 -1.19 -23.55 5.75
N ASN A 123 -0.98 -24.71 5.13
CA ASN A 123 0.35 -25.26 4.93
C ASN A 123 1.21 -24.38 4.01
N ASP A 124 0.62 -23.85 2.93
CA ASP A 124 1.31 -22.90 2.03
C ASP A 124 1.72 -21.63 2.77
N LEU A 125 0.85 -21.07 3.60
CA LEU A 125 1.17 -19.91 4.44
C LEU A 125 2.35 -20.19 5.38
N LYS A 126 2.36 -21.35 6.06
CA LYS A 126 3.47 -21.77 6.95
C LYS A 126 4.80 -21.85 6.19
N GLN A 127 4.79 -22.41 4.98
CA GLN A 127 6.00 -22.49 4.15
C GLN A 127 6.50 -21.11 3.72
N GLN A 128 5.60 -20.20 3.35
CA GLN A 128 5.98 -18.83 3.01
C GLN A 128 6.58 -18.09 4.22
N ILE A 129 5.97 -18.21 5.40
CA ILE A 129 6.53 -17.62 6.63
C ILE A 129 7.92 -18.18 6.91
N LYS A 130 8.12 -19.50 6.80
CA LYS A 130 9.42 -20.13 6.99
C LYS A 130 10.49 -19.59 6.04
N ARG A 131 10.15 -19.34 4.77
CA ARG A 131 11.06 -18.74 3.77
C ARG A 131 11.38 -17.27 4.01
N MET A 132 10.54 -16.54 4.75
CA MET A 132 10.81 -15.14 5.10
C MET A 132 11.69 -15.01 6.34
N LEU A 133 11.68 -16.02 7.22
CA LEU A 133 12.40 -16.03 8.51
C LEU A 133 13.73 -16.80 8.48
N GLY A 134 13.96 -17.63 7.47
CA GLY A 134 15.21 -18.39 7.25
C GLY A 134 16.01 -17.83 6.09
#